data_AF-A0A0F7CQW1-F1
#
_entry.id   AF-A0A0F7CQW1-F1
#
_cell.length_a   1.000
_cell.length_b   1.000
_cell.length_c   1.000
_cell.angle_alpha   90.00
_cell.angle_beta   90.00
_cell.angle_gamma   90.00
#
_symmetry.space_group_name_H-M   'P 1'
#
loop_
_entity.id
_entity.type
_entity.pdbx_description
1 polymer ?
#
loop_
_entity_poly.entity_id
_entity_poly.type
_entity_poly.pdbx_seq_one_letter_code
_entity_poly.pdbx_strand_id
1 'polypeptide(L)' 'MSAYSQYATPKLDGNRVALRGRIYPDQHKRAHEAAHQHGLSLSDYLGALIDRANGLPNKLDNANQEALPIAKAS' A
#
# COMPACT_ATOMS: atom_id res chain seq x y z
N MET A 1 6.07 29.90 12.55
CA MET A 1 6.21 29.18 11.26
C MET A 1 6.62 27.76 11.58
N SER A 2 5.76 26.76 11.31
CA SER A 2 6.11 25.36 11.57
C SER A 2 7.28 24.96 10.67
N ALA A 3 8.35 24.48 11.28
CA ALA A 3 9.45 23.84 10.59
C ALA A 3 8.92 22.54 9.96
N TYR A 4 8.50 22.59 8.70
CA TYR A 4 8.38 21.37 7.91
C TYR A 4 9.81 20.89 7.68
N SER A 5 10.26 19.96 8.53
CA SER A 5 11.46 19.19 8.23
C SER A 5 11.31 18.61 6.84
N GLN A 6 12.29 18.88 5.98
CA GLN A 6 12.38 18.26 4.67
C GLN A 6 12.20 16.75 4.84
N TYR A 7 11.35 16.15 4.02
CA TYR A 7 11.09 14.72 4.10
C TYR A 7 12.41 13.95 3.93
N ALA A 8 12.72 13.12 4.92
CA ALA A 8 13.80 12.14 4.85
C ALA A 8 13.17 10.76 4.89
N THR A 9 13.44 9.95 3.86
CA THR A 9 12.91 8.59 3.79
C THR A 9 13.35 7.80 5.03
N PRO A 10 12.41 7.24 5.82
CA PRO A 10 12.77 6.43 6.97
C PRO A 10 13.54 5.16 6.58
N LYS A 11 14.09 4.47 7.58
CA LYS A 11 14.77 3.19 7.37
C LYS A 11 13.85 2.21 6.62
N LEU A 12 14.40 1.61 5.57
CA LEU A 12 13.72 0.60 4.79
C LEU A 12 13.74 -0.76 5.49
N ASP A 13 12.66 -1.51 5.30
CA ASP A 13 12.56 -2.95 5.50
C ASP A 13 12.32 -3.58 4.12
N GLY A 14 13.38 -4.16 3.55
CA GLY A 14 13.45 -4.44 2.11
C GLY A 14 13.28 -3.16 1.29
N ASN A 15 12.19 -3.09 0.51
CA ASN A 15 11.84 -1.92 -0.32
C ASN A 15 10.69 -1.08 0.27
N ARG A 16 10.34 -1.27 1.55
CA ARG A 16 9.17 -0.63 2.18
C ARG A 16 9.58 0.17 3.41
N VAL A 17 8.76 1.16 3.77
CA VAL A 17 8.86 1.89 5.03
C VAL A 17 7.72 1.47 5.94
N ALA A 18 7.99 1.33 7.24
CA ALA A 18 6.95 1.07 8.23
C ALA A 18 5.98 2.25 8.35
N LEU A 19 4.71 2.04 8.01
CA LEU A 19 3.65 3.01 8.22
C LEU A 19 3.11 2.87 9.66
N ARG A 20 3.33 3.87 10.50
CA ARG A 20 2.87 3.89 11.90
C ARG A 20 1.80 4.95 12.07
N GLY A 21 0.63 4.55 12.56
CA GLY A 21 -0.49 5.46 12.81
C GLY A 21 -1.53 4.84 13.72
N ARG A 22 -2.36 5.69 14.33
CA ARG A 22 -3.56 5.28 15.06
C ARG A 22 -4.77 5.68 14.22
N ILE A 23 -5.71 4.77 14.03
CA ILE A 23 -6.98 4.99 13.35
C ILE A 23 -8.12 4.49 14.23
N TYR A 24 -9.35 4.91 13.94
CA TYR A 24 -10.51 4.44 14.69
C TYR A 24 -10.78 2.94 14.44
N PRO A 25 -11.32 2.20 15.43
CA PRO A 25 -11.64 0.78 15.26
C PRO A 25 -12.52 0.49 14.04
N ASP A 26 -13.52 1.32 13.78
CA ASP A 26 -14.43 1.13 12.62
C ASP A 26 -13.74 1.38 11.28
N GLN A 27 -12.72 2.24 11.23
CA GLN A 27 -11.90 2.43 10.04
C GLN A 27 -11.00 1.22 9.82
N HIS A 28 -10.39 0.72 10.90
CA HIS A 28 -9.57 -0.49 10.85
C HIS A 28 -10.38 -1.69 10.35
N LYS A 29 -11.58 -1.91 10.89
CA LYS A 29 -12.47 -3.00 10.46
C LYS A 29 -12.80 -2.92 8.97
N ARG A 30 -13.26 -1.75 8.50
CA ARG A 30 -13.58 -1.54 7.08
C ARG A 30 -12.38 -1.77 6.17
N ALA A 31 -11.20 -1.27 6.55
CA ALA A 31 -9.99 -1.46 5.76
C ALA A 31 -9.56 -2.94 5.74
N HIS A 32 -9.70 -3.66 6.85
CA HIS A 32 -9.38 -5.08 6.93
C HIS A 32 -10.31 -5.93 6.05
N GLU A 33 -11.62 -5.69 6.13
CA GLU A 33 -12.61 -6.41 5.31
C GLU A 33 -12.42 -6.11 3.81
N ALA A 34 -12.18 -4.86 3.44
CA ALA A 34 -11.93 -4.47 2.06
C ALA A 34 -10.62 -5.09 1.52
N ALA A 35 -9.54 -5.08 2.30
CA ALA A 35 -8.28 -5.72 1.92
C ALA A 35 -8.49 -7.20 1.60
N HIS A 36 -9.25 -7.91 2.45
CA HIS A 36 -9.59 -9.31 2.25
C HIS A 36 -10.41 -9.53 0.96
N GLN A 37 -11.39 -8.68 0.67
CA GLN A 37 -12.18 -8.76 -0.57
C GLN A 37 -11.33 -8.61 -1.84
N HIS A 38 -10.23 -7.85 -1.76
CA HIS A 38 -9.29 -7.67 -2.86
C HIS A 38 -8.13 -8.68 -2.85
N GLY A 39 -8.10 -9.65 -1.92
CA GLY A 39 -6.98 -10.59 -1.79
C GLY A 39 -5.65 -9.94 -1.41
N LEU A 40 -5.69 -8.77 -0.75
CA LEU A 40 -4.52 -7.99 -0.36
C LEU A 40 -4.25 -8.08 1.14
N SER A 41 -2.98 -7.91 1.52
CA SER A 41 -2.65 -7.56 2.91
C SER A 41 -3.18 -6.15 3.23
N LEU A 42 -3.43 -5.86 4.52
CA LEU A 42 -3.86 -4.51 4.94
C LEU A 42 -2.85 -3.43 4.49
N SER A 43 -1.56 -3.72 4.55
CA SER A 43 -0.50 -2.80 4.10
C SER A 43 -0.52 -2.58 2.59
N ASP A 44 -0.75 -3.62 1.78
CA ASP A 44 -0.87 -3.48 0.31
C ASP A 44 -2.15 -2.74 -0.07
N TYR A 45 -3.24 -2.98 0.64
CA TYR A 45 -4.51 -2.26 0.45
C TYR A 45 -4.34 -0.76 0.70
N LEU A 46 -3.69 -0.39 1.82
CA LEU A 46 -3.40 1.02 2.12
C LEU A 46 -2.46 1.66 1.10
N GLY A 47 -1.41 0.96 0.67
CA GLY A 47 -0.52 1.43 -0.39
C GLY A 47 -1.28 1.71 -1.68
N ALA A 48 -2.16 0.78 -2.08
CA ALA A 48 -2.96 0.96 -3.28
C ALA A 48 -3.98 2.11 -3.18
N LEU A 49 -4.54 2.37 -2.00
CA LEU A 49 -5.37 3.56 -1.77
C LEU A 49 -4.58 4.87 -1.89
N ILE A 50 -3.33 4.90 -1.41
CA ILE A 50 -2.44 6.06 -1.54
C ILE A 50 -2.16 6.33 -3.02
N ASP A 51 -1.76 5.29 -3.77
CA ASP A 51 -1.48 5.40 -5.21
C ASP A 51 -2.73 5.85 -5.97
N ARG A 52 -3.88 5.23 -5.69
CA ARG A 52 -5.17 5.60 -6.27
C ARG A 52 -5.54 7.07 -6.01
N ALA A 53 -5.33 7.56 -4.80
CA ALA A 53 -5.59 8.96 -4.44
C ALA A 53 -4.70 9.97 -5.19
N ASN A 54 -3.53 9.53 -5.65
CA ASN A 54 -2.60 10.31 -6.45
C ASN A 54 -2.75 10.07 -7.97
N GLY A 55 -3.76 9.29 -8.39
CA GLY A 55 -3.95 8.93 -9.80
C GLY A 55 -2.87 8.01 -10.36
N LEU A 56 -2.13 7.31 -9.49
CA LEU A 56 -1.08 6.36 -9.88
C LEU A 56 -1.67 4.95 -10.10
N PRO A 57 -1.02 4.12 -10.94
CA PRO A 57 -1.37 2.72 -11.09
C PRO A 57 -1.35 2.00 -9.74
N ASN A 58 -2.38 1.20 -9.45
CA ASN A 58 -2.53 0.57 -8.14
C ASN A 58 -3.19 -0.82 -8.24
N LYS A 59 -3.05 -1.61 -7.17
CA LYS A 59 -3.52 -3.01 -7.11
C LYS A 59 -5.04 -3.17 -6.98
N LEU A 60 -5.79 -2.11 -6.63
CA LEU A 60 -7.25 -2.17 -6.51
C LEU A 60 -7.91 -2.11 -7.89
N ASP A 61 -7.42 -1.20 -8.72
CA ASP A 61 -7.99 -0.92 -10.04
C ASP A 61 -7.35 -1.81 -11.14
N ASN A 62 -6.10 -2.26 -10.94
CA ASN A 62 -5.36 -3.13 -11.86
C ASN A 62 -5.17 -4.55 -11.30
N ALA A 63 -6.24 -5.17 -10.79
CA ALA A 63 -6.20 -6.52 -10.21
C ALA A 63 -5.64 -7.60 -11.17
N ASN A 64 -5.65 -7.33 -12.48
CA ASN A 64 -5.17 -8.22 -13.54
C ASN A 64 -3.74 -7.92 -14.04
N GLN A 65 -2.89 -7.20 -13.29
CA GLN A 65 -1.45 -7.29 -13.57
C GLN A 65 -0.96 -8.66 -13.11
N GLU A 66 -1.14 -9.62 -14.01
CA GLU A 66 -0.73 -11.01 -13.94
C GLU A 66 0.69 -11.12 -13.37
N ALA A 67 0.88 -12.17 -12.57
CA ALA A 67 2.19 -12.61 -12.11
C ALA A 67 3.22 -12.44 -13.23
N LEU A 68 4.34 -11.76 -12.93
CA LEU A 68 5.50 -11.70 -13.81
C LEU A 68 5.70 -13.09 -14.43
N PRO A 69 5.80 -13.21 -15.76
CA PRO A 69 6.02 -14.50 -16.37
C PRO A 69 7.37 -15.01 -15.86
N ILE A 70 7.36 -15.94 -14.91
CA ILE A 70 8.50 -16.81 -14.65
C ILE A 70 8.51 -17.84 -15.78
N ALA A 71 8.60 -17.35 -17.02
CA ALA A 71 8.78 -18.16 -18.20
C ALA A 71 10.28 -18.15 -18.50
N LYS A 72 10.95 -19.17 -17.97
CA LYS A 72 12.24 -19.72 -18.42
C LYS A 72 13.45 -18.81 -18.24
N ALA A 73 14.03 -18.84 -17.04
CA ALA A 73 15.49 -18.85 -16.97
C ALA A 73 15.93 -20.26 -17.40
N SER A 74 16.62 -20.32 -18.55
CA SER A 74 17.31 -21.49 -19.09
C SER A 74 18.46 -21.95 -18.20
#